data_AF-A0A526Q5R8-F1
#
_entry.id   AF-A0A526Q5R8-F1
#
_cell.length_a   1.000
_cell.length_b   1.000
_cell.length_c   1.000
_cell.angle_alpha   90.00
_cell.angle_beta   90.00
_cell.angle_gamma   90.00
#
_symmetry.space_group_name_H-M   'P 1'
#
loop_
_entity.id
_entity.type
_entity.pdbx_description
1 polymer ?
#
loop_
_entity_poly.entity_id
_entity_poly.type
_entity_poly.pdbx_seq_one_letter_code
_entity_poly.pdbx_strand_id
1 'polypeptide(L)' 'MTNDLDARTRFAIDLARRAGELGLKYFRDLENLTVESKGHQDLVSDGDREVELFIRAAIADA' A
#
# COMPACT_ATOMS: atom_id res chain seq x y z
N MET A 1 -18.53 21.22 -3.38
CA MET A 1 -18.43 20.08 -2.45
C MET A 1 -18.39 18.74 -3.18
N THR A 2 -19.32 18.42 -4.10
CA THR A 2 -19.28 17.14 -4.85
C THR A 2 -18.01 16.95 -5.67
N ASN A 3 -17.53 18.00 -6.35
CA ASN A 3 -16.32 17.95 -7.18
C ASN A 3 -15.03 17.62 -6.40
N ASP A 4 -14.95 18.00 -5.12
CA ASP A 4 -13.80 17.71 -4.26
C ASP A 4 -13.78 16.23 -3.84
N LEU A 5 -14.95 15.69 -3.50
CA LEU A 5 -15.10 14.28 -3.17
C LEU A 5 -14.83 13.39 -4.39
N ASP A 6 -15.28 13.79 -5.58
CA ASP A 6 -15.00 13.08 -6.83
C ASP A 6 -13.51 13.05 -7.17
N ALA A 7 -12.80 14.16 -6.98
CA ALA A 7 -11.35 14.24 -7.19
C ALA A 7 -10.59 13.33 -6.22
N ARG A 8 -10.91 13.39 -4.92
CA ARG A 8 -10.34 12.51 -3.89
C ARG A 8 -10.63 11.04 -4.15
N THR A 9 -11.83 10.73 -4.65
CA THR A 9 -12.23 9.36 -4.99
C THR A 9 -11.41 8.82 -6.17
N ARG A 10 -11.28 9.61 -7.25
CA ARG A 10 -10.44 9.22 -8.41
C ARG A 10 -8.99 9.02 -8.02
N PHE A 11 -8.44 9.93 -7.21
CA PHE A 11 -7.10 9.81 -6.65
C PHE A 11 -6.94 8.52 -5.84
N ALA A 12 -7.85 8.24 -4.90
CA ALA A 12 -7.78 7.04 -4.06
C ALA A 12 -7.86 5.74 -4.87
N ILE A 13 -8.72 5.69 -5.89
CA ILE A 13 -8.84 4.53 -6.79
C ILE A 13 -7.54 4.29 -7.57
N ASP A 14 -6.97 5.35 -8.14
CA ASP A 14 -5.70 5.25 -8.87
C ASP A 14 -4.55 4.82 -7.96
N LEU A 15 -4.45 5.44 -6.78
CA LEU A 15 -3.43 5.10 -5.79
C LEU A 15 -3.55 3.64 -5.33
N ALA A 16 -4.77 3.17 -5.04
CA ALA A 16 -5.01 1.79 -4.63
C ALA A 16 -4.60 0.78 -5.70
N ARG A 17 -4.81 1.09 -6.99
CA ARG A 17 -4.36 0.23 -8.10
C ARG A 17 -2.84 0.13 -8.15
N ARG A 18 -2.14 1.26 -8.10
CA ARG A 18 -0.66 1.29 -8.09
C ARG A 18 -0.07 0.59 -6.86
N ALA A 19 -0.68 0.78 -5.69
CA ALA A 19 -0.30 0.10 -4.47
C ALA A 19 -0.54 -1.43 -4.57
N GLY A 20 -1.64 -1.85 -5.18
CA GLY A 20 -1.92 -3.26 -5.47
C GLY A 20 -0.91 -3.90 -6.42
N GLU A 21 -0.46 -3.17 -7.44
CA GLU A 21 0.63 -3.64 -8.32
C GLU A 21 1.95 -3.82 -7.56
N LEU A 22 2.26 -2.92 -6.64
CA LEU A 22 3.43 -3.06 -5.76
C LEU A 22 3.30 -4.29 -4.86
N GLY A 23 2.16 -4.45 -4.17
CA GLY A 23 1.89 -5.63 -3.35
C GLY A 23 1.95 -6.94 -4.14
N LEU A 24 1.46 -6.94 -5.39
CA LEU A 24 1.52 -8.12 -6.25
C LEU A 24 2.96 -8.49 -6.65
N LYS A 25 3.90 -7.53 -6.71
CA LYS A 25 5.32 -7.82 -6.93
C LYS A 25 5.89 -8.61 -5.75
N TYR A 26 5.67 -8.13 -4.52
CA TYR A 26 6.07 -8.85 -3.30
C TYR A 26 5.40 -10.23 -3.20
N PHE A 27 4.11 -10.32 -3.52
CA PHE A 27 3.40 -11.61 -3.54
C PHE A 27 3.92 -12.59 -4.60
N ARG A 28 4.52 -12.12 -5.69
CA ARG A 28 5.13 -13.01 -6.69
C ARG A 28 6.54 -13.45 -6.30
N ASP A 29 7.16 -12.74 -5.37
CA ASP A 29 8.52 -12.98 -4.88
C ASP A 29 8.52 -13.48 -3.43
N LEU A 30 7.60 -14.41 -3.12
CA LEU A 30 7.41 -14.92 -1.74
C LEU A 30 8.66 -15.54 -1.14
N GLU A 31 9.54 -16.10 -1.98
CA GLU A 31 10.79 -16.72 -1.53
C GLU A 31 11.75 -15.71 -0.90
N ASN A 32 11.66 -14.43 -1.29
CA ASN A 32 12.48 -13.33 -0.77
C ASN A 32 11.72 -12.42 0.21
N LEU A 33 10.42 -12.69 0.47
CA LEU A 33 9.60 -11.88 1.35
C LEU A 33 10.10 -11.97 2.80
N THR A 34 10.44 -10.84 3.40
CA THR A 34 10.91 -10.78 4.78
C THR A 34 9.73 -10.55 5.71
N VAL A 35 9.44 -11.51 6.60
CA VAL A 35 8.34 -11.41 7.57
C VAL A 35 8.90 -11.21 8.98
N GLU A 36 8.40 -10.18 9.66
CA GLU A 36 8.73 -9.85 11.04
C GLU A 36 7.53 -10.07 11.97
N SER A 37 7.81 -10.51 13.19
CA SER A 37 6.82 -10.62 14.26
C SER A 37 6.89 -9.39 15.18
N LYS A 38 5.78 -8.67 15.26
CA LYS A 38 5.57 -7.51 16.16
C LYS A 38 4.93 -7.91 17.49
N GLY A 39 4.49 -9.16 17.63
CA GLY A 39 3.82 -9.66 18.83
C GLY A 39 3.28 -11.08 18.64
N HIS A 40 2.54 -11.59 19.62
CA HIS A 40 1.88 -12.88 19.43
C HIS A 40 0.83 -12.74 18.31
N GLN A 41 1.07 -13.40 17.18
CA GLN A 41 0.22 -13.37 15.99
C GLN A 41 0.12 -11.99 15.29
N ASP A 42 1.05 -11.08 15.54
CA ASP A 42 1.17 -9.82 14.81
C ASP A 42 2.36 -9.95 13.85
N LEU A 43 2.08 -10.22 12.57
CA LEU A 43 3.07 -10.40 11.53
C LEU A 43 2.97 -9.26 10.52
N VAL A 44 4.12 -8.82 10.03
CA VAL A 44 4.20 -7.84 8.95
C VAL A 44 5.34 -8.22 8.02
N SER A 45 5.11 -8.10 6.71
CA SER A 45 6.17 -8.26 5.72
C SER A 45 6.82 -6.91 5.36
N ASP A 46 7.99 -6.97 4.75
CA ASP A 46 8.55 -5.84 4.00
C ASP A 46 7.58 -5.35 2.92
N GLY A 47 6.90 -6.27 2.23
CA GLY A 47 5.85 -5.92 1.26
C GLY A 47 4.72 -5.07 1.85
N ASP A 48 4.23 -5.41 3.04
CA ASP A 48 3.20 -4.63 3.74
C ASP A 48 3.68 -3.21 4.07
N ARG A 49 4.93 -3.10 4.56
CA ARG A 49 5.54 -1.82 4.93
C ARG A 49 5.73 -0.92 3.71
N GLU A 50 6.25 -1.47 2.63
CA GLU A 50 6.54 -0.71 1.41
C GLU A 50 5.25 -0.22 0.73
N VAL A 51 4.19 -1.04 0.74
CA VAL A 51 2.85 -0.61 0.29
C VAL A 51 2.30 0.51 1.17
N GLU A 52 2.44 0.43 2.50
CA GLU A 52 2.01 1.49 3.41
C GLU A 52 2.79 2.80 3.14
N LEU A 53 4.13 2.73 3.06
CA LEU A 53 4.98 3.88 2.80
C LEU A 53 4.63 4.54 1.46
N PHE A 54 4.43 3.74 0.42
CA PHE A 54 4.01 4.22 -0.90
C PHE A 54 2.68 4.99 -0.85
N ILE A 55 1.67 4.43 -0.16
CA ILE A 55 0.36 5.08 -0.01
C ILE A 55 0.48 6.37 0.79
N ARG A 56 1.21 6.35 1.91
CA ARG A 56 1.40 7.53 2.76
C ARG A 56 2.09 8.67 2.02
N ALA A 57 3.15 8.37 1.27
CA ALA A 57 3.86 9.36 0.48
C ALA A 57 2.94 10.01 -0.56
N ALA A 58 2.19 9.20 -1.31
CA ALA A 58 1.25 9.73 -2.30
C ALA A 58 0.15 10.61 -1.68
N ILE A 59 -0.37 10.25 -0.50
CA ILE A 59 -1.37 11.07 0.22
C ILE A 59 -0.75 12.38 0.72
N ALA A 60 0.52 12.38 1.15
CA ALA A 60 1.20 13.59 1.60
C ALA A 60 1.48 14.59 0.46
N ASP A 61 1.63 14.08 -0.76
CA ASP A 61 1.91 14.88 -1.97
C ASP A 61 0.65 15.38 -2.71
N ALA A 62 -0.55 14.92 -2.32
CA ALA A 62 -1.83 15.22 -2.97
C ALA A 62 -2.53 16.46 -2.38
#